data_AF-A0A953MYF9-F1
#
_entry.id   AF-A0A953MYF9-F1
#
_cell.length_a   1.000
_cell.length_b   1.000
_cell.length_c   1.000
_cell.angle_alpha   90.00
_cell.angle_beta   90.00
_cell.angle_gamma   90.00
#
_symmetry.space_group_name_H-M   'P 1'
#
loop_
_entity.id
_entity.type
_entity.pdbx_description
1 polymer ?
#
loop_
_entity_poly.entity_id
_entity_poly.type
_entity_poly.pdbx_seq_one_letter_code
_entity_poly.pdbx_strand_id
1 'polypeptide(L)'
;LLWYVFPIDPEISWEGHLSGFGVGVVFALLFRSNPIENKKYAWEQEDYNPDTDPFLKHFDENGNFIEKLPEVPEDMEEPKVIVRYTIKKDTQTSEDEKL
;
A
#
# COMPACT_ATOMS: atom_id res chain seq x y z
N LEU A 1 -31.27 -13.19 -22.68
CA LEU A 1 -32.02 -13.50 -21.44
C LEU A 1 -31.49 -12.60 -20.32
N LEU A 2 -32.38 -11.91 -19.61
CA LEU A 2 -32.05 -11.16 -18.40
C LEU A 2 -31.84 -12.19 -17.27
N TRP A 3 -30.72 -12.12 -16.55
CA TRP A 3 -30.24 -13.11 -15.57
C TRP A 3 -31.11 -13.18 -14.30
N TYR A 4 -32.27 -13.84 -14.35
CA TYR A 4 -33.16 -14.03 -13.17
C TYR A 4 -33.55 -12.74 -12.42
N VAL A 5 -33.37 -11.57 -13.04
CA VAL A 5 -33.82 -10.26 -12.53
C VAL A 5 -35.31 -10.02 -12.84
N PHE A 6 -36.10 -11.06 -13.11
CA PHE A 6 -37.56 -10.95 -13.09
C PHE A 6 -38.14 -12.10 -12.25
N PRO A 7 -39.28 -11.89 -11.56
CA PRO A 7 -39.90 -12.87 -10.67
C PRO A 7 -40.50 -14.03 -11.48
N ILE A 8 -39.60 -14.90 -11.91
CA ILE A 8 -39.89 -16.09 -12.72
C ILE A 8 -39.76 -17.34 -11.84
N ASP A 9 -38.89 -17.30 -10.83
CA ASP A 9 -38.64 -18.39 -9.90
C ASP A 9 -39.08 -17.99 -8.47
N PRO A 10 -40.04 -18.70 -7.86
CA PRO A 10 -40.50 -18.44 -6.50
C PRO A 10 -39.49 -18.83 -5.41
N GLU A 11 -38.43 -19.59 -5.74
CA GLU A 11 -37.33 -19.89 -4.82
C GLU A 11 -36.43 -18.66 -4.59
N ILE A 12 -36.45 -17.70 -5.53
CA ILE A 12 -35.68 -16.46 -5.45
C ILE A 12 -36.46 -15.40 -4.67
N SER A 13 -35.89 -14.94 -3.55
CA SER A 13 -36.49 -13.85 -2.75
C SER A 13 -36.30 -12.48 -3.39
N TRP A 14 -37.38 -11.96 -3.96
CA TRP A 14 -37.45 -10.61 -4.54
C TRP A 14 -37.30 -9.49 -3.52
N GLU A 15 -37.73 -9.72 -2.28
CA GLU A 15 -37.58 -8.78 -1.17
C GLU A 15 -36.09 -8.58 -0.82
N GLY A 16 -35.29 -9.65 -0.88
CA GLY A 16 -33.84 -9.59 -0.71
C GLY A 16 -33.14 -8.83 -1.84
N HIS A 17 -33.53 -9.09 -3.09
CA HIS A 17 -32.95 -8.37 -4.23
C HIS A 17 -33.28 -6.88 -4.22
N LEU A 18 -34.53 -6.51 -3.92
CA LEU A 18 -34.96 -5.12 -3.87
C LEU A 18 -34.36 -4.37 -2.68
N SER A 19 -34.24 -5.02 -1.53
CA SER A 19 -33.54 -4.45 -0.36
C SER A 19 -32.04 -4.29 -0.62
N GLY A 20 -31.38 -5.26 -1.27
CA GLY A 20 -29.99 -5.15 -1.70
C GLY A 20 -29.77 -4.00 -2.68
N PHE A 21 -30.68 -3.83 -3.65
CA PHE A 21 -30.65 -2.68 -4.56
C PHE A 21 -30.80 -1.35 -3.79
N GLY A 22 -31.76 -1.27 -2.86
CA GLY A 22 -31.96 -0.08 -2.03
C GLY A 22 -30.74 0.27 -1.17
N VAL A 23 -30.16 -0.71 -0.47
CA VAL A 23 -28.92 -0.53 0.31
C VAL A 23 -27.77 -0.09 -0.60
N GLY A 24 -27.64 -0.69 -1.79
CA GLY A 24 -26.64 -0.31 -2.78
C GLY A 24 -26.77 1.14 -3.23
N VAL A 25 -27.99 1.61 -3.51
CA VAL A 25 -28.26 3.02 -3.86
C VAL A 25 -27.92 3.94 -2.69
N VAL A 26 -28.30 3.58 -1.46
CA VAL A 26 -27.98 4.37 -0.27
C VAL A 26 -26.47 4.51 -0.09
N PHE A 27 -25.70 3.43 -0.20
CA PHE A 27 -24.24 3.47 -0.11
C PHE A 27 -23.62 4.24 -1.27
N ALA A 28 -24.14 4.13 -2.48
CA ALA A 28 -23.67 4.90 -3.62
C ALA A 28 -23.82 6.42 -3.40
N LEU A 29 -24.90 6.86 -2.73
CA LEU A 29 -25.09 8.26 -2.35
C LEU A 29 -24.21 8.68 -1.18
N LEU A 30 -24.11 7.86 -0.11
CA LEU A 30 -23.30 8.16 1.06
C LEU A 30 -21.81 8.28 0.74
N PHE A 31 -21.29 7.39 -0.11
CA PHE A 31 -19.87 7.37 -0.48
C PHE A 31 -19.57 8.11 -1.79
N ARG A 32 -20.55 8.79 -2.40
CA ARG A 32 -20.37 9.51 -3.67
C ARG A 32 -19.23 10.53 -3.62
N SER A 33 -19.05 11.17 -2.46
CA SER A 33 -18.10 12.28 -2.27
C SER A 33 -16.78 11.87 -1.62
N ASN A 34 -16.60 10.59 -1.28
CA ASN A 34 -15.35 10.05 -0.76
C ASN A 34 -14.70 9.17 -1.83
N PRO A 35 -14.15 9.75 -2.91
CA PRO A 35 -13.29 8.96 -3.78
C PRO A 35 -12.12 8.47 -2.93
N ILE A 36 -11.83 7.17 -3.02
CA ILE A 36 -10.57 6.64 -2.50
C ILE A 36 -9.48 7.42 -3.22
N GLU A 37 -8.73 8.24 -2.50
CA GLU A 37 -7.61 8.96 -3.07
C GLU A 37 -6.64 7.91 -3.63
N ASN A 38 -6.49 7.91 -4.95
CA ASN A 38 -5.46 7.11 -5.58
C ASN A 38 -4.14 7.82 -5.25
N LYS A 39 -3.48 7.35 -4.19
CA LYS A 39 -2.17 7.84 -3.80
C LYS A 39 -1.19 7.42 -4.87
N LYS A 40 -0.98 8.31 -5.85
CA LYS A 40 0.09 8.16 -6.82
C LYS A 40 1.41 8.18 -6.07
N TYR A 41 2.22 7.15 -6.29
CA TYR A 41 3.58 7.14 -5.77
C TYR A 41 4.45 8.13 -6.57
N ALA A 42 5.55 8.60 -5.98
CA ALA A 42 6.45 9.55 -6.65
C ALA A 42 6.98 9.01 -8.01
N TRP A 43 7.18 7.70 -8.10
CA TRP A 43 7.63 7.01 -9.32
C TRP A 43 6.56 6.89 -10.42
N GLU A 44 5.29 7.19 -10.13
CA GLU A 44 4.20 7.20 -11.12
C GLU A 44 4.05 8.55 -11.84
N GLN A 45 4.84 9.56 -11.46
CA GLN A 45 4.78 10.88 -12.11
C GLN A 45 5.51 10.87 -13.45
N GLU A 46 4.98 11.61 -14.43
CA GLU A 46 5.53 11.63 -15.80
C GLU A 46 6.94 12.26 -15.86
N ASP A 47 7.27 13.10 -14.90
CA ASP A 47 8.55 13.78 -14.70
C ASP A 47 9.49 13.05 -13.74
N TYR A 48 9.14 11.83 -13.31
CA TYR A 48 9.98 11.05 -12.41
C TYR A 48 11.31 10.67 -13.06
N ASN A 49 12.42 11.00 -12.38
CA ASN A 49 13.75 10.62 -12.79
C ASN A 49 14.33 9.54 -11.85
N PRO A 50 14.47 8.28 -12.30
CA PRO A 50 14.98 7.20 -11.47
C PRO A 50 16.43 7.41 -11.01
N ASP A 51 17.26 8.14 -11.78
CA ASP A 51 18.67 8.39 -11.44
C ASP A 51 18.82 9.32 -10.23
N THR A 52 17.79 10.12 -9.95
CA THR A 52 17.79 11.07 -8.83
C THR A 52 17.26 10.47 -7.54
N ASP A 53 16.61 9.31 -7.62
CA ASP A 53 15.95 8.67 -6.49
C ASP A 53 16.98 8.14 -5.46
N PRO A 54 16.98 8.63 -4.21
CA PRO A 54 17.93 8.19 -3.20
C PRO A 54 17.87 6.70 -2.89
N PHE A 55 16.73 6.04 -3.07
CA PHE A 55 16.60 4.60 -2.86
C PHE A 55 17.18 3.81 -4.04
N LEU A 56 16.88 4.20 -5.29
CA LEU A 56 17.39 3.50 -6.47
C LEU A 56 18.90 3.62 -6.63
N LYS A 57 19.52 4.70 -6.15
CA LYS A 57 20.99 4.87 -6.12
C LYS A 57 21.72 3.76 -5.35
N HIS A 58 21.04 3.08 -4.44
CA HIS A 58 21.62 1.97 -3.69
C HIS A 58 21.57 0.64 -4.47
N PHE A 59 21.17 0.62 -5.74
CA PHE A 59 21.19 -0.60 -6.56
C PHE A 59 22.25 -0.48 -7.66
N ASP A 60 23.09 -1.51 -7.79
CA ASP A 60 24.07 -1.60 -8.89
C ASP A 60 23.40 -2.02 -10.22
N GLU A 61 24.18 -2.04 -11.32
CA GLU A 61 23.69 -2.46 -12.65
C GLU A 61 23.15 -3.91 -12.68
N ASN A 62 23.52 -4.74 -11.69
CA ASN A 62 23.07 -6.12 -11.55
C ASN A 62 21.87 -6.26 -10.59
N GLY A 63 21.40 -5.16 -9.99
CA GLY A 63 20.29 -5.13 -9.04
C GLY A 63 20.66 -5.53 -7.61
N ASN A 64 21.94 -5.55 -7.23
CA ASN A 64 22.35 -5.78 -5.85
C ASN A 64 22.30 -4.49 -5.03
N PHE A 65 21.85 -4.60 -3.77
CA PHE A 65 21.83 -3.49 -2.83
C PHE A 65 23.22 -3.17 -2.28
N ILE A 66 23.63 -1.90 -2.33
CA ILE A 66 24.88 -1.36 -1.79
C ILE A 66 24.57 -0.40 -0.63
N GLU A 67 25.00 -0.72 0.59
CA GLU A 67 24.72 0.09 1.79
C GLU A 67 25.43 1.45 1.78
N LYS A 68 26.62 1.53 1.17
CA LYS A 68 27.45 2.74 1.12
C LYS A 68 27.59 3.18 -0.32
N LEU A 69 27.05 4.36 -0.62
CA LEU A 69 27.31 5.02 -1.89
C LEU A 69 28.80 5.42 -1.94
N PRO A 70 29.47 5.31 -3.10
CA PRO A 70 30.83 5.81 -3.26
C PRO A 70 30.87 7.30 -2.89
N GLU A 71 31.83 7.67 -2.04
CA GLU A 71 31.99 9.03 -1.51
C GLU A 71 32.06 10.04 -2.66
N VAL A 72 31.02 10.85 -2.79
CA VAL A 72 31.00 11.97 -3.72
C VAL A 72 31.81 13.10 -3.06
N PRO A 73 32.72 13.80 -3.77
CA PRO A 73 33.55 14.86 -3.20
C PRO A 73 32.73 15.85 -2.35
N GLU A 74 33.30 16.23 -1.19
CA GLU A 74 32.74 16.87 0.01
C GLU A 74 31.92 18.17 -0.15
N ASP A 75 31.58 18.59 -1.37
CA ASP A 75 31.00 19.90 -1.67
C ASP A 75 29.45 19.90 -1.76
N MET A 76 28.80 18.74 -1.58
CA MET A 76 27.34 18.62 -1.63
C MET A 76 26.75 18.39 -0.24
N GLU A 77 25.94 19.35 0.22
CA GLU A 77 25.23 19.30 1.50
C GLU A 77 24.41 18.00 1.63
N GLU A 78 24.92 17.03 2.41
CA GLU A 78 24.21 15.78 2.65
C GLU A 78 22.91 16.03 3.44
N PRO A 79 21.74 15.56 2.95
CA PRO A 79 20.52 15.65 3.72
C PRO A 79 20.62 14.76 4.96
N LYS A 80 20.56 15.36 6.16
CA LYS A 80 20.51 14.62 7.43
C LYS A 80 19.24 13.78 7.52
N VAL A 81 19.36 12.47 7.26
CA VAL A 81 18.26 11.51 7.42
C VAL A 81 18.15 11.10 8.89
N ILE A 82 17.00 11.36 9.52
CA ILE A 82 16.70 10.94 10.90
C ILE A 82 15.99 9.58 10.86
N VAL A 83 16.70 8.51 11.20
CA VAL A 83 16.13 7.16 11.30
C VAL A 83 15.52 6.95 12.69
N ARG A 84 14.19 6.72 12.76
CA ARG A 84 13.49 6.34 14.00
C ARG A 84 13.18 4.85 13.98
N TYR A 85 13.78 4.08 14.88
CA TYR A 85 13.52 2.65 15.01
C TYR A 85 12.87 2.32 16.38
N THR A 86 12.05 1.27 16.41
CA THR A 86 11.49 0.69 17.65
C THR A 86 11.79 -0.80 17.63
N ILE A 87 12.72 -1.25 18.49
CA ILE A 87 13.06 -2.67 18.63
C ILE A 87 12.03 -3.32 19.54
N LYS A 88 11.27 -4.29 19.02
CA LYS A 88 10.54 -5.24 19.88
C LYS A 88 11.55 -6.27 20.38
N LYS A 89 11.71 -6.37 21.71
CA LYS A 89 12.44 -7.48 22.31
C LYS A 89 11.57 -8.73 22.20
N ASP A 90 12.11 -9.80 21.64
CA ASP A 90 11.54 -11.13 21.82
C ASP A 90 11.73 -11.51 23.29
N THR A 91 10.62 -11.48 24.03
CA THR A 91 10.52 -12.21 25.29
C THR A 91 10.62 -13.68 24.93
N GLN A 92 11.78 -14.32 25.17
CA GLN A 92 11.99 -15.71 25.64
C GLN A 92 13.45 -16.11 25.40
N THR A 93 14.29 -16.05 26.43
CA THR A 93 15.40 -17.00 26.71
C THR A 93 15.87 -16.68 28.13
N SER A 94 15.21 -17.30 29.09
CA SER A 94 15.63 -17.37 30.49
C SER A 94 15.38 -18.81 30.95
N GLU A 95 16.15 -19.75 30.41
CA GLU A 95 16.24 -21.12 30.87
C GLU A 95 17.45 -21.73 30.14
N ASP A 96 18.65 -21.48 30.66
CA ASP A 96 19.83 -22.36 30.55
C ASP A 96 21.03 -21.69 31.25
N GLU A 97 20.93 -21.53 32.57
CA GLU A 97 22.12 -21.46 33.43
C GLU A 97 21.77 -22.08 34.78
N LYS A 98 21.53 -23.39 34.77
CA LYS A 98 21.59 -24.21 35.97
C LYS A 98 22.18 -25.57 35.62
N LEU A 99 23.49 -25.60 35.40
CA LEU A 99 24.37 -26.74 35.70
C LEU A 99 25.76 -26.20 36.07
#